data_AF-A0A7C2WT02-F1
#
_entry.id   AF-A0A7C2WT02-F1
#
_cell.length_a   1.000
_cell.length_b   1.000
_cell.length_c   1.000
_cell.angle_alpha   90.00
_cell.angle_beta   90.00
_cell.angle_gamma   90.00
#
_symmetry.space_group_name_H-M   'P 1'
#
loop_
_entity.id
_entity.type
_entity.pdbx_description
1 polymer ?
#
loop_
_entity_poly.entity_id
_entity_poly.type
_entity_poly.pdbx_seq_one_letter_code
_entity_poly.pdbx_strand_id
1 'polypeptide(L)' 'MNKIVLQIGLLIFALSLIYFGQRNMEFIDVLLKSFVMFIFSTLAIALITILFMKSINNASMKKNASIAKNLKGK' A
#
# COMPACT_ATOMS: atom_id res chain seq x y z
N MET A 1 0.01 5.79 8.54
CA MET A 1 -0.17 4.84 7.42
C MET A 1 0.82 5.04 6.29
N ASN A 2 1.25 6.26 5.97
CA ASN A 2 2.30 6.48 4.96
C ASN A 2 3.64 5.76 5.29
N LYS A 3 3.99 5.65 6.58
CA LYS A 3 5.19 4.91 7.02
C LYS A 3 5.14 3.42 6.65
N ILE A 4 4.00 2.75 6.80
CA ILE A 4 3.88 1.32 6.47
C ILE A 4 4.00 1.11 4.96
N VAL A 5 3.31 1.93 4.17
CA VAL A 5 3.38 1.88 2.70
C VAL A 5 4.83 2.07 2.23
N LEU A 6 5.55 3.05 2.80
CA LEU A 6 6.95 3.26 2.48
C LEU A 6 7.85 2.09 2.89
N GLN A 7 7.66 1.51 4.08
CA GLN A 7 8.46 0.36 4.54
C GLN A 7 8.23 -0.89 3.67
N ILE A 8 6.99 -1.14 3.24
CA ILE A 8 6.69 -2.24 2.30
C ILE A 8 7.32 -1.94 0.93
N GLY A 9 7.23 -0.69 0.46
CA GLY A 9 7.91 -0.27 -0.77
C GLY A 9 9.42 -0.52 -0.69
N LEU A 10 10.08 -0.08 0.38
CA LEU A 10 11.52 -0.29 0.59
C LEU A 10 11.89 -1.78 0.65
N LEU A 11 11.03 -2.62 1.24
CA LEU A 11 11.22 -4.07 1.21
C LEU A 11 11.17 -4.61 -0.22
N ILE A 12 10.19 -4.19 -1.02
CA ILE A 12 10.09 -4.59 -2.44
C ILE A 12 11.30 -4.09 -3.23
N PHE A 13 11.78 -2.88 -2.95
CA PHE A 13 13.00 -2.33 -3.53
C PHE A 13 14.21 -3.21 -3.22
N ALA A 14 14.42 -3.57 -1.95
CA ALA A 14 15.52 -4.44 -1.53
C ALA A 14 15.45 -5.83 -2.18
N LEU A 15 14.25 -6.44 -2.25
CA LEU A 15 14.04 -7.71 -2.94
C LEU A 15 14.30 -7.60 -4.45
N SER A 16 13.92 -6.47 -5.06
CA SER A 16 14.18 -6.21 -6.48
C SER A 16 15.68 -6.09 -6.77
N LEU A 17 16.44 -5.43 -5.89
CA LEU A 17 17.90 -5.35 -5.99
C LEU A 17 18.53 -6.75 -5.96
N ILE A 18 18.10 -7.62 -5.05
CA ILE A 18 18.59 -9.00 -4.96
C ILE A 18 18.23 -9.76 -6.24
N TYR A 19 16.98 -9.69 -6.69
CA TYR A 19 16.50 -10.42 -7.86
C TYR A 19 17.21 -10.01 -9.16
N PHE A 20 17.33 -8.70 -9.40
CA PHE A 20 17.97 -8.18 -10.60
C PHE A 20 19.50 -8.29 -10.52
N GLY A 21 20.09 -8.14 -9.33
CA GLY A 21 21.53 -8.30 -9.11
C GLY A 21 22.04 -9.71 -9.44
N GLN A 22 21.19 -10.73 -9.34
CA GLN A 22 21.55 -12.12 -9.68
C GLN A 22 21.55 -12.42 -11.20
N ARG A 23 21.17 -11.47 -12.06
CA ARG A 23 20.92 -11.72 -13.51
C ARG A 23 22.04 -11.28 -14.44
N ASN A 24 23.28 -11.11 -13.96
CA ASN A 24 24.42 -10.61 -14.74
C ASN A 24 24.11 -9.30 -15.50
N MET A 25 23.28 -8.44 -14.91
CA MET A 25 22.97 -7.11 -15.45
C MET A 25 23.96 -6.08 -14.92
N GLU A 26 24.15 -4.99 -15.67
CA GLU A 26 24.95 -3.87 -15.20
C GLU A 26 24.34 -3.23 -13.96
N PHE A 27 25.18 -2.66 -13.09
CA PHE A 27 24.75 -2.07 -11.83
C PHE A 27 23.68 -0.98 -12.02
N ILE A 28 23.86 -0.12 -13.03
CA ILE A 28 22.91 0.95 -13.35
C ILE A 28 21.56 0.37 -13.76
N ASP A 29 21.53 -0.67 -14.58
CA ASP A 29 20.29 -1.34 -14.99
C ASP A 29 19.57 -2.00 -13.82
N VAL A 30 20.31 -2.65 -12.92
CA VAL A 30 19.77 -3.23 -11.68
C VAL A 30 19.10 -2.15 -10.83
N LEU A 31 19.79 -1.03 -10.63
CA LEU A 31 19.29 0.09 -9.84
C LEU A 31 18.01 0.68 -10.45
N LEU A 32 18.03 0.93 -11.77
CA LEU A 32 16.93 1.57 -12.49
C LEU A 32 15.68 0.67 -12.51
N LYS A 33 15.84 -0.63 -12.80
CA LYS A 33 14.73 -1.59 -12.78
C LYS A 33 14.16 -1.78 -11.38
N SER A 34 15.02 -1.84 -10.36
CA SER A 34 14.58 -1.93 -8.96
C SER A 34 13.83 -0.68 -8.53
N PHE A 35 14.30 0.50 -8.94
CA PHE A 35 13.65 1.78 -8.64
C PHE A 35 12.28 1.89 -9.31
N VAL A 36 12.16 1.45 -10.57
CA VAL A 36 10.88 1.35 -11.27
C VAL A 36 9.92 0.43 -10.50
N MET A 37 10.37 -0.77 -10.10
CA MET A 37 9.56 -1.70 -9.29
C MET A 37 9.11 -1.08 -7.96
N PHE A 38 9.98 -0.32 -7.30
CA PHE A 38 9.65 0.41 -6.08
C PHE A 38 8.52 1.42 -6.29
N ILE A 39 8.63 2.28 -7.32
CA ILE A 39 7.63 3.31 -7.59
C ILE A 39 6.27 2.69 -7.89
N PHE A 40 6.21 1.73 -8.82
CA PHE A 40 4.95 1.12 -9.21
C PHE A 40 4.28 0.34 -8.07
N SER A 41 5.05 -0.46 -7.33
CA SER A 41 4.50 -1.21 -6.20
C SER A 41 4.04 -0.29 -5.06
N THR A 42 4.81 0.75 -4.73
CA THR A 42 4.46 1.70 -3.67
C THR A 42 3.19 2.47 -4.04
N LEU A 43 3.04 2.92 -5.29
CA LEU A 43 1.81 3.55 -5.78
C LEU A 43 0.61 2.61 -5.70
N ALA A 44 0.76 1.37 -6.16
CA ALA A 44 -0.31 0.38 -6.10
C ALA A 44 -0.77 0.12 -4.65
N ILE A 45 0.18 -0.07 -3.73
CA ILE A 45 -0.11 -0.28 -2.30
C ILE A 45 -0.75 0.96 -1.69
N ALA A 46 -0.29 2.17 -2.05
CA ALA A 46 -0.89 3.41 -1.57
C ALA A 46 -2.37 3.52 -1.98
N LEU A 47 -2.69 3.24 -3.24
CA LEU A 47 -4.07 3.25 -3.74
C LEU A 47 -4.94 2.21 -3.01
N ILE A 48 -4.45 0.97 -2.89
CA ILE A 48 -5.13 -0.09 -2.15
C ILE A 48 -5.40 0.37 -0.70
N THR A 49 -4.39 0.90 -0.04
CA THR A 49 -4.48 1.36 1.35
C THR A 49 -5.56 2.42 1.53
N ILE A 50 -5.63 3.40 0.61
CA ILE A 50 -6.66 4.45 0.63
C ILE A 50 -8.05 3.86 0.43
N LEU A 51 -8.22 2.92 -0.51
CA LEU A 51 -9.50 2.26 -0.78
C LEU A 51 -9.98 1.46 0.43
N PHE A 52 -9.08 0.70 1.08
CA PHE A 52 -9.40 -0.04 2.30
C PHE A 52 -9.80 0.91 3.44
N MET A 53 -9.06 1.99 3.64
CA MET A 53 -9.41 3.03 4.63
C MET A 53 -10.80 3.60 4.40
N LYS A 54 -11.12 3.95 3.15
CA LYS A 54 -12.42 4.50 2.78
C LYS A 54 -13.54 3.50 3.02
N SER A 55 -13.32 2.23 2.68
CA SER A 55 -14.28 1.13 2.92
C SER A 55 -14.55 0.93 4.41
N ILE A 56 -13.50 0.87 5.23
CA ILE A 56 -13.60 0.70 6.68
C ILE A 56 -14.34 1.89 7.32
N ASN A 57 -14.00 3.13 6.94
CA ASN A 57 -14.68 4.31 7.46
C ASN A 57 -16.17 4.33 7.08
N ASN A 58 -16.52 3.98 5.84
CA ASN A 58 -17.91 3.90 5.40
C ASN A 58 -18.70 2.81 6.16
N ALA A 59 -18.09 1.66 6.40
CA ALA A 59 -18.70 0.58 7.18
C ALA A 59 -18.94 1.00 8.64
N SER A 60 -17.95 1.66 9.25
CA SER A 60 -18.04 2.20 10.61
C SER A 60 -19.14 3.27 10.74
N MET A 61 -19.21 4.20 9.79
CA MET A 61 -20.26 5.24 9.74
C MET A 61 -21.65 4.63 9.59
N LYS A 62 -21.84 3.63 8.71
CA LYS A 62 -23.12 2.92 8.57
C LYS A 62 -23.54 2.21 9.85
N LYS A 63 -22.59 1.58 10.56
CA LYS A 63 -22.85 0.94 11.86
C LYS A 63 -23.27 1.95 12.93
N ASN A 64 -22.61 3.10 13.00
CA ASN A 64 -22.95 4.13 13.98
C ASN A 64 -24.32 4.77 13.68
N ALA A 65 -24.65 4.96 12.41
CA ALA A 65 -25.96 5.46 11.99
C ALA A 65 -27.10 4.49 12.35
N SER A 66 -26.89 3.18 12.22
CA SER A 66 -27.89 2.19 12.62
C SER A 66 -28.08 2.14 14.14
N ILE A 67 -27.00 2.25 14.93
CA ILE A 67 -27.09 2.33 16.39
C ILE A 67 -27.85 3.59 16.82
N ALA A 68 -27.53 4.75 16.25
CA ALA A 68 -28.21 6.01 16.54
C ALA A 68 -29.72 5.96 16.21
N LYS A 69 -30.09 5.29 15.11
CA LYS A 69 -31.51 5.09 14.74
C LYS A 69 -32.24 4.21 15.75
N ASN A 70 -31.61 3.15 16.26
CA ASN A 70 -32.20 2.28 17.29
C ASN A 70 -32.34 3.00 18.65
N LEU A 71 -31.44 3.92 18.97
CA LEU A 71 -31.50 4.71 20.22
C LEU A 71 -32.58 5.80 20.20
N LYS A 72 -32.95 6.34 19.03
CA LYS A 72 -34.02 7.35 18.88
C LYS A 72 -35.43 6.74 18.73
N GLY A 73 -35.55 5.42 18.65
CA GLY A 73 -36.82 4.71 18.46
C GLY A 73 -37.51 4.23 19.74
N LYS A 74 -37.14 4.78 20.91
CA LYS A 74 -37.84 4.60 22.19
C LYS A 74 -38.35 5.93 22.70
#